data_AF-A0A7S3AT24-F1
#
_entry.id   AF-A0A7S3AT24-F1
#
_cell.length_a   1.000
_cell.length_b   1.000
_cell.length_c   1.000
_cell.angle_alpha   90.00
_cell.angle_beta   90.00
_cell.angle_gamma   90.00
#
_symmetry.space_group_name_H-M   'P 1'
#
loop_
_entity.id
_entity.type
_entity.pdbx_description
1 polymer ?
#
loop_
_entity_poly.entity_id
_entity_poly.type
_entity_poly.pdbx_seq_one_letter_code
_entity_poly.pdbx_strand_id
1 'polypeptide(L)'
;SRPPRRYNPATRKYVFAQLAANYMKYGIKTFWLDEAEPERHVQDIGIRYGYHDGTDSQVGLAWSRVEQQMVWDGMTASSHPQDDIFMLSRSFFIGGARYGAGAWSGDIPSTFRSLYEQVRVGQNV
;
A
#
# COMPACT_ATOMS: atom_id res chain seq x y z
N SER A 1 0.09 4.50 -23.19
CA SER A 1 0.40 3.71 -21.99
C SER A 1 -0.86 3.58 -21.15
N ARG A 2 -1.22 2.38 -20.67
CA ARG A 2 -2.44 2.20 -19.84
C ARG A 2 -2.18 2.78 -18.45
N PRO A 3 -3.10 3.55 -17.86
CA PRO A 3 -2.96 4.15 -16.54
C PRO A 3 -2.78 3.07 -15.45
N PRO A 4 -2.00 3.30 -14.36
CA PRO A 4 -1.91 2.36 -13.27
C PRO A 4 -3.30 2.17 -12.63
N ARG A 5 -3.68 0.90 -12.50
CA ARG A 5 -5.08 0.51 -12.43
C ARG A 5 -5.70 0.64 -11.02
N ARG A 6 -4.91 0.82 -9.94
CA ARG A 6 -5.39 0.68 -8.55
C ARG A 6 -6.34 1.79 -8.05
N TYR A 7 -6.36 2.97 -8.68
CA TYR A 7 -7.41 3.97 -8.40
C TYR A 7 -8.79 3.56 -8.96
N ASN A 8 -8.83 2.69 -9.98
CA ASN A 8 -10.08 2.22 -10.54
C ASN A 8 -10.77 1.24 -9.55
N PRO A 9 -12.01 1.53 -9.08
CA PRO A 9 -12.74 0.67 -8.16
C PRO A 9 -12.91 -0.78 -8.64
N ALA A 10 -13.09 -0.99 -9.95
CA ALA A 10 -13.20 -2.32 -10.53
C ALA A 10 -11.87 -3.10 -10.44
N THR A 11 -10.73 -2.41 -10.56
CA THR A 11 -9.42 -3.04 -10.36
C THR A 11 -9.20 -3.38 -8.90
N ARG A 12 -9.54 -2.49 -7.96
CA ARG A 12 -9.45 -2.78 -6.52
C ARG A 12 -10.23 -4.03 -6.16
N LYS A 13 -11.48 -4.11 -6.63
CA LYS A 13 -12.32 -5.30 -6.43
C LYS A 13 -11.69 -6.56 -7.04
N TYR A 14 -11.15 -6.47 -8.25
CA TYR A 14 -10.50 -7.59 -8.91
C TYR A 14 -9.25 -8.07 -8.15
N VAL A 15 -8.36 -7.15 -7.76
CA VAL A 15 -7.13 -7.48 -7.02
C VAL A 15 -7.46 -8.08 -5.66
N PHE A 16 -8.39 -7.49 -4.91
CA PHE A 16 -8.83 -8.06 -3.64
C PHE A 16 -9.45 -9.46 -3.82
N ALA A 17 -10.24 -9.69 -4.87
CA ALA A 17 -10.79 -11.01 -5.15
C ALA A 17 -9.68 -12.06 -5.38
N GLN A 18 -8.57 -11.69 -6.03
CA GLN A 18 -7.39 -12.56 -6.15
C GLN A 18 -6.74 -12.83 -4.79
N LEU A 19 -6.61 -11.80 -3.94
CA LEU A 19 -6.07 -11.98 -2.58
C LEU A 19 -6.93 -12.95 -1.76
N ALA A 20 -8.25 -12.77 -1.77
CA ALA A 20 -9.17 -13.63 -1.04
C ALA A 20 -9.13 -15.08 -1.55
N ALA A 21 -9.16 -15.24 -2.88
CA ALA A 21 -9.17 -16.55 -3.54
C ALA A 21 -7.85 -17.31 -3.42
N ASN A 22 -6.73 -16.64 -3.18
CA ASN A 22 -5.41 -17.30 -3.16
C ASN A 22 -4.75 -17.32 -1.77
N TYR A 23 -5.21 -16.51 -0.82
CA TYR A 23 -4.61 -16.40 0.51
C TYR A 23 -5.66 -16.57 1.62
N MET A 24 -6.74 -15.78 1.62
CA MET A 24 -7.72 -15.80 2.72
C MET A 24 -8.41 -17.14 2.88
N LYS A 25 -8.74 -17.81 1.78
CA LYS A 25 -9.33 -19.15 1.83
C LYS A 25 -8.44 -20.20 2.51
N TYR A 26 -7.13 -19.93 2.62
CA TYR A 26 -6.15 -20.78 3.30
C TYR A 26 -5.78 -20.26 4.70
N GLY A 27 -6.53 -19.30 5.23
CA GLY A 27 -6.32 -18.76 6.58
C GLY A 27 -5.31 -17.60 6.67
N ILE A 28 -4.73 -17.16 5.55
CA ILE A 28 -3.82 -16.00 5.53
C ILE A 28 -4.66 -14.72 5.50
N LYS A 29 -4.56 -13.91 6.56
CA LYS A 29 -5.40 -12.71 6.76
C LYS A 29 -4.60 -11.42 6.99
N THR A 30 -3.28 -11.50 6.90
CA THR A 30 -2.38 -10.35 7.00
C THR A 30 -1.65 -10.21 5.67
N PHE A 31 -1.56 -8.98 5.17
CA PHE A 31 -0.97 -8.71 3.86
C PHE A 31 0.25 -7.80 3.99
N TRP A 32 1.30 -8.18 3.26
CA TRP A 32 2.47 -7.34 3.05
C TRP A 32 2.29 -6.59 1.72
N LEU A 33 2.04 -5.28 1.82
CA LEU A 33 1.87 -4.35 0.71
C LEU A 33 3.22 -3.69 0.41
N ASP A 34 4.08 -4.49 -0.20
CA ASP A 34 5.37 -4.03 -0.73
C ASP A 34 5.20 -3.26 -2.05
N GLU A 35 6.19 -2.43 -2.34
CA GLU A 35 6.22 -1.58 -3.53
C GLU A 35 5.00 -0.63 -3.61
N ALA A 36 4.62 -0.05 -2.47
CA ALA A 36 3.45 0.82 -2.33
C ALA A 36 3.75 2.31 -2.60
N GLU A 37 4.97 2.67 -3.02
CA GLU A 37 5.35 4.05 -3.37
C GLU A 37 4.70 4.58 -4.65
N PRO A 38 4.44 3.79 -5.72
CA PRO A 38 4.99 2.47 -6.14
C PRO A 38 6.48 2.52 -6.58
N GLU A 39 7.20 1.39 -6.64
CA GLU A 39 8.54 1.39 -7.27
C GLU A 39 8.42 1.88 -8.70
N ARG A 40 9.19 2.92 -9.02
CA ARG A 40 9.40 3.31 -10.40
C ARG A 40 10.71 2.69 -10.84
N HIS A 41 10.68 1.94 -11.93
CA HIS A 41 11.93 1.57 -12.57
C HIS A 41 12.60 2.83 -13.14
N VAL A 42 13.93 2.81 -13.23
CA VAL A 42 14.74 3.96 -13.70
C VAL A 42 14.29 4.45 -15.10
N GLN A 43 13.69 3.57 -15.88
CA GLN A 43 13.13 3.85 -17.21
C GLN A 43 11.84 4.69 -17.19
N ASP A 44 11.20 4.82 -16.02
CA ASP A 44 9.94 5.55 -15.80
C ASP A 44 10.15 6.95 -15.21
N ILE A 45 11.40 7.33 -14.94
CA ILE A 45 11.75 8.66 -14.44
C ILE A 45 11.40 9.70 -15.53
N GLY A 46 10.36 10.50 -15.28
CA GLY A 46 9.84 11.50 -16.23
C GLY A 46 8.53 11.12 -16.93
N ILE A 47 8.05 9.88 -16.77
CA ILE A 47 6.75 9.46 -17.28
C ILE A 47 5.65 9.90 -16.30
N ARG A 48 4.75 10.78 -16.76
CA ARG A 48 3.54 11.11 -16.01
C ARG A 48 2.52 9.98 -16.21
N TYR A 49 2.40 9.11 -15.22
CA TYR A 49 1.28 8.16 -15.21
C TYR A 49 -0.03 8.93 -15.07
N GLY A 50 -0.95 8.71 -16.00
CA GLY A 50 -2.36 8.99 -15.74
C GLY A 50 -2.87 7.92 -14.79
N TYR A 51 -3.61 8.27 -13.76
CA TYR A 51 -4.42 7.38 -12.95
C TYR A 51 -5.89 7.56 -13.32
N HIS A 52 -6.77 6.68 -12.84
CA HIS A 52 -8.21 6.85 -13.03
C HIS A 52 -8.71 8.21 -12.47
N ASP A 53 -8.14 8.65 -11.35
CA ASP A 53 -8.61 9.83 -10.61
C ASP A 53 -7.81 11.12 -10.93
N GLY A 54 -6.89 11.08 -11.90
CA GLY A 54 -6.06 12.22 -12.27
C GLY A 54 -4.64 11.83 -12.63
N THR A 55 -3.77 12.81 -12.89
CA THR A 55 -2.35 12.57 -13.17
C THR A 55 -1.54 12.26 -11.91
N ASP A 56 -0.34 11.74 -12.08
CA ASP A 56 0.59 11.48 -10.99
C ASP A 56 0.86 12.70 -10.10
N SER A 57 1.04 13.87 -10.72
CA SER A 57 1.19 15.13 -10.00
C SER A 57 -0.05 15.55 -9.19
N GLN A 58 -1.24 15.05 -9.53
CA GLN A 58 -2.49 15.42 -8.87
C GLN A 58 -2.84 14.48 -7.73
N VAL A 59 -2.61 13.17 -7.90
CA VAL A 59 -3.12 12.16 -6.95
C VAL A 59 -2.07 11.17 -6.45
N GLY A 60 -0.87 11.12 -7.02
CA GLY A 60 0.11 10.05 -6.81
C GLY A 60 0.51 9.80 -5.36
N LEU A 61 0.55 10.85 -4.51
CA LEU A 61 0.87 10.70 -3.08
C LEU A 61 -0.12 9.81 -2.33
N ALA A 62 -1.38 9.75 -2.78
CA ALA A 62 -2.41 8.93 -2.14
C ALA A 62 -2.38 7.45 -2.57
N TRP A 63 -1.43 7.03 -3.41
CA TRP A 63 -1.37 5.67 -3.97
C TRP A 63 -1.39 4.61 -2.86
N SER A 64 -0.46 4.69 -1.91
CA SER A 64 -0.35 3.74 -0.79
C SER A 64 -1.64 3.65 0.03
N ARG A 65 -2.27 4.80 0.31
CA ARG A 65 -3.56 4.84 1.01
C ARG A 65 -4.68 4.13 0.23
N VAL A 66 -4.70 4.25 -1.10
CA VAL A 66 -5.71 3.57 -1.93
C VAL A 66 -5.51 2.06 -1.93
N GLU A 67 -4.28 1.58 -1.86
CA GLU A 67 -3.99 0.15 -1.68
C GLU A 67 -4.41 -0.37 -0.31
N GLN A 68 -4.10 0.39 0.75
CA GLN A 68 -4.51 0.05 2.11
C GLN A 68 -6.03 0.00 2.22
N GLN A 69 -6.72 0.99 1.63
CA GLN A 69 -8.19 1.03 1.56
C GLN A 69 -8.76 -0.19 0.84
N MET A 70 -8.17 -0.61 -0.30
CA MET A 70 -8.63 -1.78 -1.05
C MET A 70 -8.69 -3.04 -0.18
N VAL A 71 -7.63 -3.28 0.60
CA VAL A 71 -7.53 -4.46 1.46
C VAL A 71 -8.50 -4.35 2.63
N TRP A 72 -8.54 -3.20 3.30
CA TRP A 72 -9.47 -2.94 4.41
C TRP A 72 -10.94 -3.13 4.01
N ASP A 73 -11.36 -2.49 2.91
CA ASP A 73 -12.74 -2.56 2.42
C ASP A 73 -13.10 -4.01 2.05
N GLY A 74 -12.19 -4.73 1.39
CA GLY A 74 -12.39 -6.12 1.00
C GLY A 74 -12.48 -7.08 2.19
N MET A 75 -11.60 -6.93 3.18
CA MET A 75 -11.61 -7.76 4.39
C MET A 75 -12.88 -7.51 5.22
N THR A 76 -13.27 -6.24 5.37
CA THR A 76 -14.52 -5.86 6.04
C THR A 76 -15.73 -6.44 5.31
N ALA A 77 -15.78 -6.34 3.98
CA ALA A 77 -16.85 -6.93 3.16
C ALA A 77 -16.89 -8.47 3.23
N SER A 78 -15.78 -9.10 3.59
CA SER A 78 -15.68 -10.56 3.83
C SER A 78 -16.00 -10.95 5.27
N SER A 79 -16.57 -10.04 6.07
CA SER A 79 -16.89 -10.23 7.49
C SER A 79 -15.68 -10.54 8.37
N HIS A 80 -14.47 -10.12 7.96
CA HIS A 80 -13.31 -10.15 8.85
C HIS A 80 -13.45 -9.04 9.92
N PRO A 81 -13.16 -9.33 11.20
CA PRO A 81 -13.23 -8.32 12.26
C PRO A 81 -12.29 -7.15 11.97
N GLN A 82 -12.80 -5.92 12.06
CA GLN A 82 -12.00 -4.72 11.77
C GLN A 82 -10.81 -4.57 12.73
N ASP A 83 -10.99 -4.92 14.00
CA ASP A 83 -9.95 -4.85 15.02
C ASP A 83 -8.81 -5.88 14.80
N ASP A 84 -9.02 -6.87 13.94
CA ASP A 84 -8.03 -7.89 13.56
C ASP A 84 -7.35 -7.59 12.21
N ILE A 85 -7.74 -6.50 11.51
CA ILE A 85 -7.12 -6.13 10.24
C ILE A 85 -5.77 -5.47 10.50
N PHE A 86 -4.71 -6.15 10.08
CA PHE A 86 -3.37 -5.59 10.02
C PHE A 86 -2.74 -5.82 8.64
N MET A 87 -2.01 -4.84 8.16
CA MET A 87 -1.19 -4.93 6.94
C MET A 87 0.12 -4.16 7.10
N LEU A 88 1.16 -4.65 6.47
CA LEU A 88 2.48 -4.01 6.46
C LEU A 88 2.64 -3.23 5.15
N SER A 89 2.91 -1.93 5.18
CA SER A 89 2.98 -1.06 3.97
C SER A 89 4.26 -0.21 3.94
N ARG A 90 4.95 -0.15 2.79
CA ARG A 90 6.26 0.52 2.71
C ARG A 90 6.16 2.03 2.59
N SER A 91 5.03 2.44 2.03
CA SER A 91 4.66 3.83 1.83
C SER A 91 3.41 4.15 2.63
N PHE A 92 3.30 5.40 3.03
CA PHE A 92 2.20 5.88 3.84
C PHE A 92 1.73 7.25 3.39
N PHE A 93 0.44 7.51 3.56
CA PHE A 93 -0.14 8.83 3.31
C PHE A 93 -1.18 9.15 4.39
N ILE A 94 -1.56 10.44 4.48
CA ILE A 94 -2.50 10.93 5.50
C ILE A 94 -3.76 10.05 5.54
N GLY A 95 -4.06 9.53 6.74
CA GLY A 95 -5.22 8.68 6.97
C GLY A 95 -5.04 7.22 6.57
N GLY A 96 -3.81 6.75 6.30
CA GLY A 96 -3.51 5.31 6.13
C GLY A 96 -3.71 4.48 7.40
N ALA A 97 -3.43 5.06 8.57
CA ALA A 97 -3.49 4.36 9.86
C ALA A 97 -4.89 3.82 10.20
N ARG A 98 -5.95 4.47 9.71
CA ARG A 98 -7.34 4.03 9.90
C ARG A 98 -7.67 2.69 9.21
N TYR A 99 -6.78 2.21 8.36
CA TYR A 99 -6.93 0.97 7.61
C TYR A 99 -6.09 -0.18 8.19
N GLY A 100 -5.57 -0.05 9.42
CA GLY A 100 -4.75 -1.11 10.03
C GLY A 100 -3.37 -1.26 9.38
N ALA A 101 -2.90 -0.25 8.65
CA ALA A 101 -1.60 -0.26 8.00
C ALA A 101 -0.48 0.16 8.96
N GLY A 102 0.49 -0.72 9.18
CA GLY A 102 1.77 -0.41 9.81
C GLY A 102 2.82 -0.06 8.75
N ALA A 103 3.54 1.04 8.96
CA ALA A 103 4.64 1.43 8.09
C ALA A 103 5.95 0.69 8.43
N TRP A 104 6.76 0.35 7.43
CA TRP A 104 8.17 0.04 7.65
C TRP A 104 9.06 0.92 6.75
N SER A 105 10.30 1.13 7.17
CA SER A 105 11.20 2.10 6.55
C SER A 105 11.87 1.66 5.25
N GLY A 106 11.39 0.57 4.64
CA GLY A 106 11.91 0.05 3.40
C GLY A 106 13.30 -0.56 3.52
N ASP A 107 14.01 -0.57 2.39
CA ASP A 107 15.30 -1.23 2.24
C ASP A 107 16.42 -0.31 2.74
N ILE A 108 16.90 -0.60 3.95
CA ILE A 108 17.98 0.15 4.60
C ILE A 108 19.24 -0.72 4.76
N PRO A 109 20.45 -0.13 4.71
CA PRO A 109 21.68 -0.87 4.96
C PRO A 109 21.75 -1.45 6.38
N SER A 110 22.38 -2.61 6.52
CA SER A 110 22.63 -3.23 7.84
C SER A 110 23.81 -2.58 8.57
N THR A 111 23.65 -1.33 9.02
CA THR A 111 24.69 -0.57 9.74
C THR A 111 24.18 0.04 11.04
N PHE A 112 25.06 0.28 12.01
CA PHE A 112 24.71 1.01 13.24
C PHE A 112 24.22 2.44 12.98
N ARG A 113 24.72 3.07 11.92
CA ARG A 113 24.23 4.38 11.47
C ARG A 113 22.76 4.30 11.06
N SER A 114 22.40 3.32 10.23
CA SER A 114 21.02 3.10 9.82
C SER A 114 20.13 2.84 11.03
N LEU A 115 20.56 2.02 12.00
CA LEU A 115 19.84 1.80 13.26
C LEU A 115 19.58 3.13 14.00
N TYR A 116 20.58 3.99 14.14
CA TYR A 116 20.44 5.29 14.80
C TYR A 116 19.46 6.22 14.07
N GLU A 117 19.53 6.26 12.74
CA GLU A 117 18.63 7.07 11.90
C GLU A 117 17.18 6.58 12.00
N GLN A 118 16.95 5.26 12.06
CA GLN A 118 15.61 4.69 12.14
C GLN A 118 14.85 5.03 13.41
N VAL A 119 15.53 5.25 14.54
CA VAL A 119 14.88 5.72 15.77
C VAL A 119 14.20 7.06 15.54
N ARG A 120 14.85 7.98 14.81
CA ARG A 120 14.30 9.29 14.48
C ARG A 120 13.20 9.17 13.43
N VAL A 121 13.35 8.31 12.43
CA VAL A 121 12.31 8.05 11.43
C VAL A 121 11.02 7.61 12.14
N GLY A 122 11.09 6.62 13.03
CA GLY A 122 9.92 6.12 13.75
C GLY A 122 9.23 7.15 14.65
N GLN A 123 9.94 8.17 15.16
CA GLN A 123 9.33 9.25 15.96
C GLN A 123 8.59 10.31 15.13
N ASN A 124 8.84 10.36 13.82
CA ASN A 124 8.24 11.34 12.91
C ASN A 124 7.06 10.77 12.10
N VAL A 125 6.70 9.52 12.33
CA VAL A 125 5.55 8.81 11.72
C VAL A 125 4.33 8.96 12.61
#